data_AF-A0AAV9WTF9-F1
#
_entry.id   AF-A0AAV9WTF9-F1
#
_cell.length_a   1.000
_cell.length_b   1.000
_cell.length_c   1.000
_cell.angle_alpha   90.00
_cell.angle_beta   90.00
_cell.angle_gamma   90.00
#
_symmetry.space_group_name_H-M   'P 1'
#
loop_
_entity.id
_entity.type
_entity.pdbx_description
1 polymer ?
#
loop_
_entity_poly.entity_id
_entity_poly.type
_entity_poly.pdbx_seq_one_letter_code
_entity_poly.pdbx_strand_id
1 'polypeptide(L)'
;MMMGSKCGVVGMGQICNDRLNEATAEPTSKKENQPSSTVLPVIMKNYRPGFWATQKDVLGTVVGLVGGGTETSANTMAMAVYEACLNPSIQDKLYDELVGVFPERRADITFARAEKLPYLTAFIKEAFRTSPGLPGRLPRVVKEGGLIFNEQIIAEGVSLNSMEEPKIRVFNALFF
;
A
#
# COMPACT_ATOMS: atom_id res chain seq x y z
N MET A 1 2.40 35.67 4.00
CA MET A 1 2.38 34.94 5.28
C MET A 1 2.16 33.46 4.90
N MET A 2 3.23 32.65 4.93
CA MET A 2 3.21 31.29 4.37
C MET A 2 2.28 30.37 5.18
N MET A 3 1.35 29.71 4.49
CA MET A 3 0.58 28.58 4.99
C MET A 3 1.54 27.56 5.61
N GLY A 4 1.34 27.23 6.88
CA GLY A 4 2.12 26.21 7.58
C GLY A 4 2.12 24.92 6.77
N SER A 5 3.30 24.46 6.38
CA SER A 5 3.47 23.23 5.60
C SER A 5 2.90 22.04 6.39
N LYS A 6 1.74 21.56 5.95
CA LYS A 6 1.11 20.33 6.42
C LYS A 6 1.89 19.13 5.86
N CYS A 7 3.05 18.84 6.42
CA CYS A 7 3.86 17.68 6.06
C CYS A 7 3.50 16.46 6.96
N GLY A 8 3.60 15.26 6.40
CA GLY A 8 3.41 13.99 7.13
C GLY A 8 1.94 13.55 7.30
N VAL A 9 1.73 12.53 8.14
CA VAL A 9 0.44 11.81 8.31
C VAL A 9 -0.69 12.74 8.77
N VAL A 10 -0.40 13.71 9.62
CA VAL A 10 -1.40 14.71 10.08
C VAL A 10 -1.84 15.62 8.93
N GLY A 11 -0.91 16.01 8.06
CA GLY A 11 -1.23 16.76 6.85
C GLY A 11 -2.04 15.94 5.86
N MET A 12 -1.70 14.66 5.70
CA MET A 12 -2.44 13.73 4.84
C MET A 12 -3.90 13.58 5.28
N GLY A 13 -4.17 13.44 6.58
CA GLY A 13 -5.54 13.35 7.10
C GLY A 13 -6.38 14.58 6.76
N GLN A 14 -5.80 15.78 6.86
CA GLN A 14 -6.48 17.03 6.50
C GLN A 14 -6.71 17.13 5.00
N ILE A 15 -5.72 16.82 4.17
CA ILE A 15 -5.86 16.81 2.71
C ILE A 15 -6.95 15.83 2.27
N CYS A 16 -6.97 14.62 2.83
CA CYS A 16 -8.02 13.63 2.50
C CYS A 16 -9.41 14.12 2.91
N ASN A 17 -9.53 14.79 4.06
CA ASN A 17 -10.78 15.35 4.52
C ASN A 17 -11.27 16.49 3.61
N ASP A 18 -10.37 17.37 3.18
CA ASP A 18 -10.68 18.47 2.26
C ASP A 18 -11.17 17.91 0.92
N ARG A 19 -10.48 16.91 0.36
CA ARG A 19 -10.88 16.20 -0.88
C ARG A 19 -12.21 15.46 -0.74
N LEU A 20 -12.47 14.86 0.42
CA LEU A 20 -13.72 14.16 0.69
C LEU A 20 -14.90 15.15 0.72
N ASN A 21 -14.71 16.31 1.33
CA ASN A 21 -15.73 17.36 1.38
C ASN A 21 -16.01 17.93 -0.02
N GLU A 22 -14.98 18.17 -0.83
CA GLU A 22 -15.12 18.56 -2.25
C GLU A 22 -15.98 17.54 -3.01
N ALA A 23 -15.65 16.24 -2.89
CA ALA A 23 -16.36 15.17 -3.59
C ALA A 23 -17.81 14.97 -3.11
N THR A 24 -18.12 15.38 -1.89
CA THR A 24 -19.50 15.31 -1.32
C THR A 24 -20.32 16.55 -1.68
N ALA A 25 -19.67 17.68 -1.96
CA ALA A 25 -20.32 18.93 -2.35
C ALA A 25 -20.69 18.97 -3.84
N GLU A 26 -20.00 18.21 -4.70
CA GLU A 26 -20.38 18.05 -6.10
C GLU A 26 -21.67 17.21 -6.20
N PRO A 27 -22.77 17.72 -6.80
CA PRO A 27 -23.98 16.94 -6.95
C PRO A 27 -23.70 15.72 -7.84
N THR A 28 -23.90 14.52 -7.28
CA THR A 28 -23.83 13.22 -7.95
C THR A 28 -24.82 13.15 -9.11
N SER A 29 -24.48 13.76 -10.25
CA SER A 29 -25.22 13.67 -11.52
C SER A 29 -24.72 12.54 -12.42
N LYS A 30 -23.72 11.76 -11.96
CA LYS A 30 -23.19 10.62 -12.72
C LYS A 30 -24.14 9.43 -12.59
N LYS A 31 -24.71 9.01 -13.73
CA LYS A 31 -25.57 7.84 -13.89
C LYS A 31 -24.92 6.60 -13.26
N GLU A 32 -25.72 5.80 -12.54
CA GLU A 32 -25.37 4.61 -11.76
C GLU A 32 -24.52 3.53 -12.47
N ASN A 33 -24.32 3.63 -13.79
CA ASN A 33 -23.63 2.64 -14.64
C ASN A 33 -22.42 3.20 -15.41
N GLN A 34 -21.89 4.38 -15.07
CA GLN A 34 -20.62 4.83 -15.65
C GLN A 34 -19.43 4.44 -14.76
N PRO A 35 -18.34 3.89 -15.33
CA PRO A 35 -17.13 3.61 -14.56
C PRO A 35 -16.59 4.90 -13.95
N SER A 36 -16.47 4.94 -12.62
CA SER A 36 -15.86 6.07 -11.94
C SER A 36 -14.36 6.10 -12.22
N SER A 37 -13.81 7.27 -12.50
CA SER A 37 -12.38 7.47 -12.74
C SER A 37 -11.52 7.23 -11.50
N THR A 38 -12.13 7.19 -10.32
CA THR A 38 -11.47 6.98 -9.03
C THR A 38 -12.25 5.97 -8.19
N VAL A 39 -11.59 5.49 -7.13
CA VAL A 39 -12.17 4.59 -6.12
C VAL A 39 -13.10 5.30 -5.13
N LEU A 40 -13.03 6.63 -5.02
CA LEU A 40 -13.78 7.39 -4.02
C LEU A 40 -15.31 7.22 -4.15
N PRO A 41 -15.92 7.30 -5.36
CA PRO A 41 -17.35 7.04 -5.52
C PRO A 41 -17.76 5.62 -5.08
N VAL A 42 -16.87 4.63 -5.25
CA VAL A 42 -17.13 3.24 -4.81
C VAL A 42 -17.18 3.16 -3.29
N ILE A 43 -16.28 3.86 -2.59
CA ILE A 43 -16.27 3.94 -1.13
C ILE A 43 -17.53 4.68 -0.63
N MET A 44 -17.89 5.80 -1.28
CA MET A 44 -19.03 6.63 -0.92
C MET A 44 -20.38 5.93 -1.10
N LYS A 45 -20.49 4.91 -1.96
CA LYS A 45 -21.73 4.12 -2.12
C LYS A 45 -22.21 3.49 -0.81
N ASN A 46 -21.30 3.18 0.12
CA ASN A 46 -21.61 2.62 1.43
C ASN A 46 -21.94 3.69 2.49
N TYR A 47 -21.74 4.98 2.17
CA TYR A 47 -22.11 6.12 3.01
C TYR A 47 -23.54 6.56 2.70
N ARG A 48 -24.52 5.76 3.15
CA ARG A 48 -25.96 6.00 2.93
C ARG A 48 -26.79 5.65 4.18
N PRO A 49 -27.99 6.25 4.37
CA PRO A 49 -28.86 5.90 5.48
C PRO A 49 -29.13 4.39 5.54
N GLY A 50 -28.93 3.76 6.71
CA GLY A 50 -29.10 2.32 6.92
C GLY A 50 -27.84 1.46 6.79
N PHE A 51 -26.68 2.05 6.50
CA PHE A 51 -25.38 1.36 6.50
C PHE A 51 -24.57 1.67 7.78
N TRP A 52 -23.62 0.79 8.10
CA TRP A 52 -22.78 0.89 9.31
C TRP A 52 -21.63 1.90 9.18
N ALA A 53 -21.28 2.33 7.96
CA ALA A 53 -20.12 3.17 7.73
C ALA A 53 -20.41 4.63 8.07
N THR A 54 -19.66 5.18 9.02
CA THR A 54 -19.70 6.59 9.38
C THR A 54 -18.81 7.43 8.45
N GLN A 55 -18.95 8.76 8.48
CA GLN A 55 -18.04 9.67 7.76
C GLN A 55 -16.58 9.46 8.19
N LYS A 56 -16.35 9.14 9.47
CA LYS A 56 -15.03 8.84 10.01
C LYS A 56 -14.45 7.56 9.42
N ASP A 57 -15.27 6.54 9.20
CA ASP A 57 -14.84 5.27 8.58
C ASP A 57 -14.48 5.46 7.11
N VAL A 58 -15.25 6.28 6.40
CA VAL A 58 -14.95 6.68 5.02
C VAL A 58 -13.61 7.42 4.96
N LEU A 59 -13.43 8.43 5.80
CA LEU A 59 -12.18 9.19 5.88
C LEU A 59 -11.00 8.27 6.24
N GLY A 60 -11.16 7.39 7.22
CA GLY A 60 -10.15 6.42 7.62
C GLY A 60 -9.77 5.47 6.48
N THR A 61 -10.74 5.04 5.68
CA THR A 61 -10.51 4.21 4.49
C THR A 61 -9.71 4.97 3.43
N VAL A 62 -10.07 6.22 3.15
CA VAL A 62 -9.37 7.06 2.15
C VAL A 62 -7.93 7.33 2.60
N VAL A 63 -7.73 7.72 3.86
CA VAL A 63 -6.39 7.95 4.42
C VAL A 63 -5.57 6.66 4.39
N GLY A 64 -6.16 5.52 4.76
CA GLY A 64 -5.49 4.22 4.71
C GLY A 64 -5.07 3.81 3.30
N LEU A 65 -5.92 4.07 2.31
CA LEU A 65 -5.61 3.76 0.91
C LEU A 65 -4.47 4.64 0.37
N VAL A 66 -4.52 5.94 0.63
CA VAL A 66 -3.48 6.89 0.20
C VAL A 66 -2.15 6.58 0.91
N GLY A 67 -2.17 6.42 2.23
CA GLY A 67 -0.97 6.10 3.00
C GLY A 67 -0.36 4.77 2.58
N GLY A 68 -1.20 3.73 2.47
CA GLY A 68 -0.78 2.39 2.06
C GLY A 68 -0.14 2.35 0.68
N GLY A 69 -0.66 3.09 -0.30
CA GLY A 69 -0.13 3.11 -1.66
C GLY A 69 1.08 4.02 -1.88
N THR A 70 1.28 5.03 -1.03
CA THR A 70 2.29 6.08 -1.24
C THR A 70 3.65 5.68 -0.68
N GLU A 71 3.76 5.50 0.63
CA GLU A 71 5.06 5.34 1.29
C GLU A 71 5.71 3.99 0.95
N THR A 72 4.91 2.91 0.96
CA THR A 72 5.41 1.55 0.70
C THR A 72 5.99 1.43 -0.71
N SER A 73 5.24 1.86 -1.72
CA SER A 73 5.65 1.83 -3.13
C SER A 73 6.82 2.76 -3.41
N ALA A 74 6.81 3.97 -2.84
CA ALA A 74 7.90 4.93 -3.02
C ALA A 74 9.22 4.39 -2.47
N ASN A 75 9.20 3.78 -1.27
CA ASN A 75 10.38 3.16 -0.68
C ASN A 75 10.92 2.02 -1.56
N THR A 76 10.05 1.10 -2.00
CA THR A 76 10.49 -0.02 -2.85
C THR A 76 11.05 0.47 -4.18
N MET A 77 10.42 1.46 -4.83
CA MET A 77 10.94 2.04 -6.08
C MET A 77 12.29 2.74 -5.88
N ALA A 78 12.45 3.51 -4.79
CA ALA A 78 13.70 4.19 -4.48
C ALA A 78 14.84 3.18 -4.30
N MET A 79 14.58 2.09 -3.56
CA MET A 79 15.58 1.04 -3.38
C MET A 79 15.88 0.30 -4.69
N ALA A 80 14.86 -0.02 -5.49
CA ALA A 80 15.06 -0.67 -6.77
C ALA A 80 16.00 0.13 -7.67
N VAL A 81 15.75 1.44 -7.81
CA VAL A 81 16.62 2.33 -8.60
C VAL A 81 18.02 2.41 -8.01
N TYR A 82 18.15 2.51 -6.69
CA TYR A 82 19.44 2.52 -6.01
C TYR A 82 20.27 1.26 -6.33
N GLU A 83 19.66 0.07 -6.21
CA GLU A 83 20.32 -1.22 -6.51
C GLU A 83 20.72 -1.35 -7.98
N ALA A 84 19.89 -0.83 -8.91
CA ALA A 84 20.23 -0.77 -10.32
C ALA A 84 21.45 0.14 -10.58
N CYS A 85 21.51 1.31 -9.95
CA CYS A 85 22.64 2.24 -10.09
C CYS A 85 23.96 1.67 -9.55
N LEU A 86 23.92 0.80 -8.55
CA LEU A 86 25.11 0.13 -8.02
C LEU A 86 25.61 -1.02 -8.91
N ASN A 87 24.75 -1.57 -9.77
CA ASN A 87 25.05 -2.75 -10.57
C ASN A 87 24.80 -2.46 -12.07
N PRO A 88 25.80 -1.91 -12.79
CA PRO A 88 25.65 -1.56 -14.20
C PRO A 88 25.14 -2.71 -15.07
N SER A 89 25.57 -3.94 -14.80
CA SER A 89 25.11 -5.13 -15.53
C SER A 89 23.62 -5.42 -15.36
N ILE A 90 23.03 -5.08 -14.21
CA ILE A 90 21.59 -5.21 -13.97
C ILE A 90 20.86 -4.09 -14.70
N GLN A 91 21.37 -2.86 -14.61
CA GLN A 91 20.82 -1.70 -15.30
C GLN A 91 20.78 -1.90 -16.81
N ASP A 92 21.88 -2.36 -17.42
CA ASP A 92 21.99 -2.57 -18.86
C ASP A 92 21.00 -3.64 -19.34
N LYS A 93 20.93 -4.79 -18.66
CA LYS A 93 19.97 -5.85 -18.98
C LYS A 93 18.51 -5.38 -18.86
N LEU A 94 18.21 -4.59 -17.83
CA LEU A 94 16.86 -4.03 -17.65
C LEU A 94 16.53 -3.03 -18.76
N TYR A 95 17.49 -2.18 -19.11
CA TYR A 95 17.34 -1.22 -20.20
C TYR A 95 17.14 -1.92 -21.55
N ASP A 96 17.92 -2.95 -21.85
CA ASP A 96 17.80 -3.72 -23.10
C ASP A 96 16.42 -4.39 -23.24
N GLU A 97 15.90 -4.99 -22.16
CA GLU A 97 14.55 -5.57 -22.17
C GLU A 97 13.47 -4.48 -22.36
N LEU A 98 13.58 -3.35 -21.66
CA LEU A 98 12.62 -2.26 -21.73
C LEU A 98 12.60 -1.60 -23.11
N VAL A 99 13.76 -1.29 -23.68
CA VAL A 99 13.87 -0.66 -25.01
C VAL A 99 13.50 -1.65 -26.12
N GLY A 100 13.78 -2.94 -25.92
CA GLY A 100 13.35 -4.00 -26.84
C GLY A 100 11.83 -4.07 -27.01
N VAL A 101 11.06 -3.77 -25.96
CA VAL A 101 9.58 -3.76 -26.01
C VAL A 101 9.02 -2.36 -26.23
N PHE A 102 9.64 -1.31 -25.68
CA PHE A 102 9.19 0.08 -25.75
C PHE A 102 10.28 0.97 -26.37
N PRO A 103 10.47 0.91 -27.70
CA PRO A 103 11.59 1.60 -28.36
C PRO A 103 11.41 3.11 -28.45
N GLU A 104 10.16 3.59 -28.44
CA GLU A 104 9.86 5.02 -28.52
C GLU A 104 9.92 5.67 -27.13
N ARG A 105 10.56 6.84 -27.03
CA ARG A 105 10.63 7.61 -25.77
C ARG A 105 9.27 7.98 -25.18
N ARG A 106 8.21 8.00 -26.00
CA ARG A 106 6.82 8.29 -25.61
C ARG A 106 5.90 7.11 -25.93
N ALA A 107 6.43 5.90 -25.94
CA ALA A 107 5.64 4.70 -26.12
C ALA A 107 4.54 4.64 -25.04
N ASP A 108 3.35 4.21 -25.44
CA ASP A 108 2.28 3.93 -24.49
C ASP A 108 2.60 2.63 -23.72
N ILE A 109 2.87 2.77 -22.42
CA ILE A 109 3.19 1.67 -21.52
C ILE A 109 1.87 1.15 -20.95
N THR A 110 1.38 0.06 -21.52
CA THR A 110 0.20 -0.63 -21.00
C THR A 110 0.60 -1.71 -20.02
N PHE A 111 -0.22 -1.91 -18.98
CA PHE A 111 -0.03 -2.95 -17.97
C PHE A 111 0.15 -4.34 -18.60
N ALA A 112 -0.70 -4.69 -19.57
CA ALA A 112 -0.67 -5.97 -20.27
C ALA A 112 0.63 -6.23 -21.07
N ARG A 113 1.40 -5.19 -21.39
CA ARG A 113 2.72 -5.33 -22.02
C ARG A 113 3.82 -5.39 -20.96
N ALA A 114 3.75 -4.54 -19.95
CA ALA A 114 4.73 -4.49 -18.87
C ALA A 114 4.76 -5.78 -18.03
N GLU A 115 3.60 -6.40 -17.76
CA GLU A 115 3.51 -7.64 -16.98
C GLU A 115 4.19 -8.84 -17.65
N LYS A 116 4.40 -8.78 -18.97
CA LYS A 116 5.00 -9.85 -19.76
C LYS A 116 6.53 -9.80 -19.79
N LEU A 117 7.14 -8.78 -19.18
CA LEU A 117 8.58 -8.59 -19.14
C LEU A 117 9.19 -9.43 -18.00
N PRO A 118 9.88 -10.55 -18.31
CA PRO A 118 10.37 -11.47 -17.30
C PRO A 118 11.48 -10.86 -16.44
N TYR A 119 12.39 -10.08 -17.01
CA TYR A 119 13.51 -9.51 -16.27
C TYR A 119 13.05 -8.34 -15.39
N LEU A 120 12.19 -7.46 -15.87
CA LEU A 120 11.53 -6.43 -15.06
C LEU A 120 10.77 -7.06 -13.88
N THR A 121 10.03 -8.14 -14.13
CA THR A 121 9.31 -8.86 -13.06
C THR A 121 10.27 -9.45 -12.03
N ALA A 122 11.38 -10.06 -12.47
CA ALA A 122 12.40 -10.58 -11.58
C ALA A 122 13.07 -9.46 -10.77
N PHE A 123 13.37 -8.33 -11.40
CA PHE A 123 13.97 -7.15 -10.78
C PHE A 123 13.05 -6.55 -9.70
N ILE A 124 11.76 -6.38 -9.98
CA ILE A 124 10.78 -5.90 -8.99
C ILE A 124 10.68 -6.87 -7.81
N LYS A 125 10.65 -8.19 -8.07
CA LYS A 125 10.63 -9.20 -7.02
C LYS A 125 11.89 -9.14 -6.15
N GLU A 126 13.05 -8.91 -6.74
CA GLU A 126 14.31 -8.79 -6.02
C GLU A 126 14.34 -7.50 -5.17
N ALA A 127 13.82 -6.39 -5.69
CA ALA A 127 13.65 -5.16 -4.91
C ALA A 127 12.75 -5.37 -3.68
N PHE A 128 11.67 -6.17 -3.81
CA PHE A 128 10.85 -6.55 -2.66
C PHE A 128 11.57 -7.48 -1.66
N ARG A 129 12.51 -8.31 -2.13
CA ARG A 129 13.33 -9.18 -1.29
C ARG A 129 14.32 -8.36 -0.45
N THR A 130 14.92 -7.32 -1.02
CA THR A 130 15.93 -6.48 -0.33
C THR A 130 15.32 -5.36 0.49
N SER A 131 14.23 -4.75 0.01
CA SER A 131 13.54 -3.64 0.70
C SER A 131 12.02 -3.84 0.66
N PRO A 132 11.49 -4.66 1.59
CA PRO A 132 10.06 -4.78 1.76
C PRO A 132 9.51 -3.43 2.21
N GLY A 133 8.41 -2.97 1.58
CA GLY A 133 7.78 -1.68 1.92
C GLY A 133 7.26 -1.57 3.36
N LEU A 134 7.21 -2.68 4.09
CA LEU A 134 6.98 -2.72 5.53
C LEU A 134 8.05 -3.61 6.18
N PRO A 135 8.72 -3.15 7.26
CA PRO A 135 9.79 -3.91 7.92
C PRO A 135 9.29 -5.13 8.71
N GLY A 136 7.98 -5.31 8.81
CA GLY A 136 7.37 -6.40 9.55
C GLY A 136 5.91 -6.62 9.19
N ARG A 137 5.38 -7.75 9.66
CA ARG A 137 3.96 -8.09 9.54
C ARG A 137 3.16 -7.33 10.60
N LEU A 138 1.90 -7.02 10.29
CA LEU A 138 0.98 -6.49 11.29
C LEU A 138 0.68 -7.56 12.36
N PRO A 139 0.58 -7.17 13.65
CA PRO A 139 0.25 -8.11 14.72
C PRO A 139 -1.11 -8.77 14.51
N ARG A 140 -1.23 -9.98 15.05
CA ARG A 140 -2.48 -10.76 15.13
C ARG A 140 -2.69 -11.15 16.57
N VAL A 141 -3.88 -10.88 17.11
CA VAL A 141 -4.22 -11.27 18.47
C VAL A 141 -4.91 -12.63 18.42
N VAL A 142 -4.45 -13.57 19.25
CA VAL A 142 -5.09 -14.87 19.42
C VAL A 142 -6.48 -14.67 20.02
N LYS A 143 -7.49 -15.15 19.32
CA LYS A 143 -8.89 -15.08 19.74
C LYS A 143 -9.20 -16.14 20.82
N GLU A 144 -10.41 -16.07 21.34
CA GLU A 144 -10.95 -17.03 22.30
C GLU A 144 -10.75 -18.49 21.84
N GLY A 145 -10.34 -19.35 22.77
CA GLY A 145 -10.03 -20.76 22.52
C GLY A 145 -8.54 -21.08 22.29
N GLY A 146 -7.67 -20.06 22.24
CA GLY A 146 -6.24 -20.25 22.01
C GLY A 146 -5.89 -20.70 20.59
N LEU A 147 -4.60 -20.81 20.29
CA LEU A 147 -4.10 -21.26 18.99
C LEU A 147 -3.06 -22.37 19.21
N ILE A 148 -3.22 -23.50 18.52
CA ILE A 148 -2.19 -24.54 18.48
C ILE A 148 -1.36 -24.33 17.21
N PHE A 149 -0.06 -24.11 17.36
CA PHE A 149 0.88 -23.95 16.25
C PHE A 149 2.17 -24.71 16.55
N ASN A 150 2.60 -25.61 15.65
CA ASN A 150 3.77 -26.47 15.84
C ASN A 150 3.79 -27.17 17.21
N GLU A 151 2.67 -27.79 17.59
CA GLU A 151 2.48 -28.49 18.88
C GLU A 151 2.56 -27.58 20.13
N GLN A 152 2.70 -26.27 19.96
CA GLN A 152 2.67 -25.29 21.03
C GLN A 152 1.28 -24.66 21.17
N ILE A 153 0.82 -24.53 22.40
CA ILE A 153 -0.42 -23.82 22.73
C ILE A 153 -0.07 -22.35 22.99
N ILE A 154 -0.66 -21.47 22.21
CA ILE A 154 -0.60 -20.02 22.38
C ILE A 154 -1.92 -19.58 23.01
N ALA A 155 -1.83 -18.96 24.17
CA ALA A 155 -2.99 -18.50 24.92
C ALA A 155 -3.75 -17.38 24.20
N GLU A 156 -5.03 -17.23 24.54
CA GLU A 156 -5.85 -16.09 24.15
C GLU A 156 -5.19 -14.76 24.54
N GLY A 157 -5.39 -13.73 23.73
CA GLY A 157 -4.89 -12.37 23.99
C GLY A 157 -3.43 -12.15 23.63
N VAL A 158 -2.67 -13.20 23.29
CA VAL A 158 -1.29 -13.07 22.83
C VAL A 158 -1.24 -12.40 21.46
N SER A 159 -0.39 -11.36 21.34
CA SER A 159 -0.11 -10.68 20.08
C SER A 159 1.04 -11.37 19.35
N LEU A 160 0.73 -11.94 18.19
CA LEU A 160 1.65 -12.66 17.32
C LEU A 160 2.08 -11.76 16.16
N ASN A 161 3.39 -11.71 15.93
CA ASN A 161 3.98 -11.15 14.73
C ASN A 161 4.82 -12.25 14.07
N SER A 162 4.62 -12.49 12.78
CA SER A 162 5.54 -13.33 12.01
C SER A 162 6.78 -12.49 11.70
N MET A 163 7.77 -12.50 12.59
CA MET A 163 9.13 -12.14 12.21
C MET A 163 9.80 -13.37 11.59
N GLU A 164 10.61 -13.13 10.58
CA GLU A 164 11.41 -14.13 9.88
C GLU A 164 12.58 -14.57 10.78
N GLU A 165 12.26 -15.32 11.84
CA GLU A 165 13.14 -16.28 12.52
C GLU A 165 12.27 -17.36 13.20
N PRO A 166 12.65 -18.65 13.18
CA PRO A 166 11.87 -19.75 13.77
C PRO A 166 11.95 -19.78 15.31
N LYS A 167 12.26 -18.67 15.96
CA LYS A 167 12.25 -18.53 17.42
C LYS A 167 11.23 -17.47 17.80
N ILE A 168 10.01 -17.94 18.04
CA ILE A 168 8.91 -17.16 18.61
C ILE A 168 9.44 -16.40 19.84
N ARG A 169 9.72 -15.10 19.68
CA ARG A 169 9.91 -14.19 20.80
C ARG A 169 8.57 -13.52 21.03
N VAL A 170 7.82 -14.04 21.98
CA VAL A 170 6.65 -13.36 22.54
C VAL A 170 7.17 -12.08 23.18
N PHE A 171 7.06 -10.96 22.47
CA PHE A 171 7.28 -9.65 23.07
C PHE A 171 6.09 -9.40 23.99
N ASN A 172 6.30 -9.66 25.28
CA ASN A 172 5.41 -9.21 26.34
C ASN A 172 5.33 -7.68 26.24
N ALA A 173 4.20 -7.18 25.77
CA ALA A 173 3.88 -5.76 25.80
C ALA A 173 3.57 -5.36 27.25
N LEU A 174 4.64 -5.08 28.01
CA LEU A 174 4.61 -4.21 29.17
C LEU A 174 5.43 -2.97 28.78
N PHE A 175 4.77 -2.02 28.13
CA PHE A 175 5.24 -0.64 28.06
C PHE A 175 4.62 0.11 29.24
N PHE A 176 5.50 0.60 30.12
CA PHE A 176 5.27 1.85 30.85
C PHE A 176 5.44 3.04 29.90
#